data_AF-A0A7J0DUN8-F1
#
_entry.id   AF-A0A7J0DUN8-F1
#
_cell.length_a   1.000
_cell.length_b   1.000
_cell.length_c   1.000
_cell.angle_alpha   90.00
_cell.angle_beta   90.00
_cell.angle_gamma   90.00
#
_symmetry.space_group_name_H-M   'P 1'
#
loop_
_entity.id
_entity.type
_entity.pdbx_description
1 polymer ?
#
loop_
_entity_poly.entity_id
_entity_poly.type
_entity_poly.pdbx_seq_one_letter_code
_entity_poly.pdbx_strand_id
1 'polypeptide(L)'
;MGRGLSKCIVGLSTRRIPMGETLYFLVYGIKSVILVEIRMPSFRTMNFDKKNNEAELRLNLDLLIKRRERAGVSQATYKHQVAKYYNKRVKHMLFLPGDLVLREVTLSMKELNVGKLGLTWEGLYRIVKVSK
;
A
#
# COMPACT_ATOMS: atom_id res chain seq x y z
N MET A 1 -17.59 15.68 -7.71
CA MET A 1 -17.07 14.91 -6.56
C MET A 1 -17.59 13.48 -6.67
N GLY A 2 -16.76 12.44 -6.75
CA GLY A 2 -17.30 11.06 -6.90
C GLY A 2 -16.31 9.98 -7.40
N ARG A 3 -15.15 10.38 -7.94
CA ARG A 3 -14.13 9.43 -8.43
C ARG A 3 -13.26 8.79 -7.34
N GLY A 4 -13.36 9.26 -6.09
CA GLY A 4 -12.56 8.77 -4.97
C GLY A 4 -13.05 7.42 -4.43
N LEU A 5 -14.37 7.31 -4.20
CA LEU A 5 -14.96 6.13 -3.57
C LEU A 5 -14.85 4.87 -4.44
N SER A 6 -15.06 4.99 -5.75
CA SER A 6 -14.96 3.86 -6.68
C SER A 6 -13.52 3.32 -6.75
N LYS A 7 -12.51 4.20 -6.76
CA LYS A 7 -11.10 3.82 -6.82
C LYS A 7 -10.63 3.14 -5.53
N CYS A 8 -11.12 3.60 -4.37
CA CYS A 8 -10.82 3.00 -3.07
C CYS A 8 -11.42 1.59 -2.94
N ILE A 9 -12.66 1.38 -3.36
CA ILE A 9 -13.33 0.07 -3.27
C ILE A 9 -12.63 -0.96 -4.17
N VAL A 10 -12.32 -0.61 -5.41
CA VAL A 10 -11.59 -1.48 -6.34
C VAL A 10 -10.21 -1.86 -5.79
N GLY A 11 -9.53 -0.93 -5.12
CA GLY A 11 -8.23 -1.20 -4.48
C GLY A 11 -8.30 -2.22 -3.34
N LEU A 12 -9.43 -2.32 -2.64
CA LEU A 12 -9.64 -3.26 -1.54
C LEU A 12 -10.00 -4.67 -2.02
N SER A 13 -10.73 -4.77 -3.13
CA SER A 13 -11.16 -6.03 -3.75
C SER A 13 -10.13 -6.62 -4.73
N THR A 14 -9.03 -5.91 -5.02
CA THR A 14 -7.98 -6.39 -5.93
C THR A 14 -6.90 -7.14 -5.17
N ARG A 15 -6.42 -8.24 -5.75
CA ARG A 15 -5.31 -9.04 -5.20
C ARG A 15 -4.04 -8.21 -5.19
N ARG A 16 -3.39 -8.09 -4.02
CA ARG A 16 -2.10 -7.38 -3.93
C ARG A 16 -0.95 -8.36 -4.10
N ILE A 17 -0.09 -8.08 -5.08
CA ILE A 17 1.09 -8.89 -5.42
C ILE A 17 1.91 -9.30 -4.19
N PRO A 18 2.26 -8.40 -3.23
CA PRO A 18 3.07 -8.80 -2.07
C PRO A 18 2.31 -9.62 -1.01
N MET A 19 0.97 -9.55 -0.98
CA MET A 19 0.16 -10.29 0.02
C MET A 19 -0.47 -11.56 -0.56
N GLY A 20 -0.56 -11.68 -1.89
CA GLY A 20 -1.17 -12.82 -2.56
C GLY A 20 -2.68 -12.95 -2.37
N GLU A 21 -3.32 -12.02 -1.65
CA GLU A 21 -4.75 -12.00 -1.33
C GLU A 21 -5.31 -10.57 -1.47
N THR A 22 -6.63 -10.41 -1.44
CA THR A 22 -7.27 -9.08 -1.43
C THR A 22 -7.26 -8.50 -0.03
N LEU A 23 -7.15 -7.17 0.09
CA LEU A 23 -7.13 -6.53 1.41
C LEU A 23 -8.47 -6.75 2.14
N TYR A 24 -9.58 -6.74 1.40
CA TYR A 24 -10.90 -7.01 1.94
C TYR A 24 -11.00 -8.42 2.54
N PHE A 25 -10.48 -9.43 1.85
CA PHE A 25 -10.47 -10.80 2.36
C PHE A 25 -9.63 -10.93 3.63
N LEU A 26 -8.49 -10.25 3.70
CA LEU A 26 -7.67 -10.25 4.91
C LEU A 26 -8.36 -9.55 6.09
N VAL A 27 -9.16 -8.50 5.88
CA VAL A 27 -9.85 -7.78 6.96
C VAL A 27 -11.12 -8.51 7.42
N TYR A 28 -11.97 -8.93 6.48
CA TYR A 28 -13.30 -9.45 6.78
C TYR A 28 -13.44 -10.96 6.65
N GLY A 29 -12.43 -11.66 6.10
CA GLY A 29 -12.46 -13.12 5.98
C GLY A 29 -13.29 -13.68 4.84
N ILE A 30 -13.96 -12.83 4.10
CA ILE A 30 -14.92 -13.20 3.07
C ILE A 30 -14.51 -12.49 1.78
N LYS A 31 -14.71 -13.14 0.63
CA LYS A 31 -14.47 -12.51 -0.65
C LYS A 31 -15.51 -11.39 -0.84
N SER A 32 -15.06 -10.19 -1.19
CA SER A 32 -15.95 -9.03 -1.34
C SER A 32 -17.04 -9.32 -2.37
N VAL A 33 -18.29 -9.23 -1.96
CA VAL A 33 -19.47 -9.24 -2.84
C VAL A 33 -19.53 -7.88 -3.54
N ILE A 34 -19.62 -7.87 -4.86
CA ILE A 34 -19.71 -6.64 -5.64
C ILE A 34 -21.09 -6.02 -5.39
N LEU A 35 -21.18 -4.70 -5.22
CA LEU A 35 -22.43 -3.98 -4.95
C LEU A 35 -23.59 -4.31 -5.92
N VAL A 36 -23.29 -4.73 -7.15
CA VAL A 36 -24.28 -5.19 -8.15
C VAL A 36 -25.09 -6.38 -7.64
N GLU A 37 -24.46 -7.32 -6.95
CA GLU A 37 -25.12 -8.53 -6.40
C GLU A 37 -25.97 -8.23 -5.16
N ILE A 38 -25.84 -7.05 -4.55
CA ILE A 38 -26.67 -6.64 -3.40
C ILE A 38 -27.99 -6.03 -3.88
N ARG A 39 -27.98 -5.39 -5.05
CA ARG A 39 -29.18 -4.77 -5.65
C ARG A 39 -30.11 -5.79 -6.30
N MET A 40 -29.62 -6.98 -6.64
CA MET A 40 -30.41 -8.09 -7.19
C MET A 40 -30.32 -9.29 -6.24
N PRO A 41 -31.43 -9.99 -5.94
CA PRO A 41 -31.35 -11.17 -5.09
C PRO A 41 -30.44 -12.21 -5.76
N SER A 42 -29.30 -12.47 -5.13
CA SER A 42 -28.35 -13.49 -5.58
C SER A 42 -28.83 -14.88 -5.15
N PHE A 43 -28.35 -15.93 -5.84
CA PHE A 43 -28.60 -17.33 -5.46
C PHE A 43 -28.27 -17.62 -3.99
N ARG A 44 -27.26 -16.94 -3.43
CA ARG A 44 -26.87 -17.05 -2.01
C ARG A 44 -27.92 -16.49 -1.06
N THR A 45 -28.58 -15.41 -1.45
CA THR A 45 -29.66 -14.79 -0.67
C THR A 45 -30.92 -15.65 -0.69
N MET A 46 -31.19 -16.31 -1.83
CA MET A 46 -32.37 -17.18 -1.99
C MET A 46 -32.22 -18.50 -1.23
N ASN A 47 -31.01 -19.06 -1.13
CA ASN A 47 -30.75 -20.37 -0.52
C ASN A 47 -30.02 -20.27 0.83
N PHE A 48 -30.40 -19.31 1.67
CA PHE A 48 -29.75 -19.08 2.97
C PHE A 48 -30.07 -20.21 3.97
N ASP A 49 -29.07 -21.01 4.32
CA ASP A 49 -29.15 -22.00 5.40
C ASP A 49 -28.29 -21.58 6.60
N LYS A 50 -28.94 -21.23 7.70
CA LYS A 50 -28.29 -20.72 8.91
C LYS A 50 -27.36 -21.75 9.56
N LYS A 51 -27.75 -23.02 9.64
CA LYS A 51 -26.99 -24.04 10.39
C LYS A 51 -25.69 -24.41 9.66
N ASN A 52 -25.78 -24.61 8.34
CA ASN A 52 -24.60 -24.91 7.54
C ASN A 52 -23.65 -23.69 7.47
N ASN A 53 -24.20 -22.48 7.36
CA ASN A 53 -23.41 -21.24 7.37
C ASN A 53 -22.61 -21.04 8.66
N GLU A 54 -23.16 -21.39 9.83
CA GLU A 54 -22.44 -21.29 11.10
C GLU A 54 -21.24 -22.25 11.17
N ALA A 55 -21.37 -23.47 10.65
CA ALA A 55 -20.28 -24.43 10.58
C ALA A 55 -19.20 -23.98 9.59
N GLU A 56 -19.59 -23.53 8.39
CA GLU A 56 -18.66 -22.98 7.40
C GLU A 56 -17.98 -21.70 7.89
N LEU A 57 -18.66 -20.87 8.67
CA LEU A 57 -18.08 -19.64 9.23
C LEU A 57 -16.89 -19.96 10.14
N ARG A 58 -17.01 -20.97 11.00
CA ARG A 58 -15.91 -21.41 11.89
C ARG A 58 -14.70 -21.88 11.08
N LEU A 59 -14.91 -22.70 10.06
CA LEU A 59 -13.83 -23.15 9.16
C LEU A 59 -13.18 -21.97 8.42
N ASN A 60 -13.99 -21.02 7.95
CA ASN A 60 -13.47 -19.83 7.27
C ASN A 60 -12.62 -18.96 8.21
N LEU A 61 -12.98 -18.83 9.48
CA LEU A 61 -12.19 -18.08 10.47
C LEU A 61 -10.80 -18.71 10.69
N ASP A 62 -10.72 -20.03 10.83
CA ASP A 62 -9.42 -20.72 10.98
C ASP A 62 -8.55 -20.56 9.73
N LEU A 63 -9.16 -20.68 8.54
CA LEU A 63 -8.45 -20.48 7.27
C LEU A 63 -7.99 -19.02 7.09
N LEU A 64 -8.79 -18.06 7.56
CA LEU A 64 -8.48 -16.65 7.53
C LEU A 64 -7.25 -16.33 8.38
N ILE A 65 -7.15 -16.89 9.59
CA ILE A 65 -5.97 -16.71 10.45
C ILE A 65 -4.71 -17.20 9.73
N LYS A 66 -4.73 -18.42 9.20
CA LYS A 66 -3.61 -18.99 8.43
C LYS A 66 -3.23 -18.13 7.21
N ARG A 67 -4.22 -17.55 6.52
CA ARG A 67 -3.99 -16.66 5.39
C ARG A 67 -3.38 -15.32 5.81
N ARG A 68 -3.81 -14.75 6.94
CA ARG A 68 -3.21 -13.53 7.51
C ARG A 68 -1.75 -13.75 7.90
N GLU A 69 -1.45 -14.86 8.55
CA GLU A 69 -0.07 -15.22 8.91
C GLU A 69 0.81 -15.32 7.66
N ARG A 70 0.35 -16.06 6.65
CA ARG A 70 1.06 -16.18 5.36
C ARG A 70 1.24 -14.83 4.68
N ALA A 71 0.21 -14.00 4.63
CA ALA A 71 0.28 -12.68 4.04
C ALA A 71 1.24 -11.76 4.81
N GLY A 72 1.27 -11.86 6.14
CA GLY A 72 2.21 -11.13 6.99
C GLY A 72 3.67 -11.52 6.73
N VAL A 73 3.95 -12.82 6.61
CA VAL A 73 5.28 -13.32 6.25
C VAL A 73 5.70 -12.81 4.86
N SER A 74 4.84 -12.94 3.85
CA SER A 74 5.12 -12.44 2.49
C SER A 74 5.32 -10.92 2.44
N GLN A 75 4.55 -10.17 3.24
CA GLN A 75 4.71 -8.72 3.32
C GLN A 75 6.04 -8.34 3.98
N ALA A 76 6.44 -9.05 5.03
CA ALA A 76 7.72 -8.82 5.71
C ALA A 76 8.90 -9.13 4.79
N THR A 77 8.85 -10.26 4.06
CA THR A 77 9.90 -10.61 3.09
C THR A 77 9.97 -9.60 1.94
N TYR A 78 8.83 -9.15 1.41
CA TYR A 78 8.79 -8.11 0.39
C TYR A 78 9.42 -6.80 0.88
N LYS A 79 9.02 -6.33 2.08
CA LYS A 79 9.61 -5.12 2.68
C LYS A 79 11.12 -5.27 2.88
N HIS A 80 11.57 -6.43 3.34
CA HIS A 80 13.00 -6.71 3.51
C HIS A 80 13.76 -6.67 2.18
N GLN A 81 13.20 -7.27 1.11
CA GLN A 81 13.82 -7.24 -0.22
C GLN A 81 13.92 -5.81 -0.78
N VAL A 82 12.86 -5.01 -0.63
CA VAL A 82 12.86 -3.59 -1.04
C VAL A 82 13.91 -2.81 -0.26
N ALA A 83 13.97 -2.98 1.06
CA ALA A 83 14.98 -2.34 1.89
C ALA A 83 16.40 -2.74 1.50
N LYS A 84 16.64 -4.05 1.25
CA LYS A 84 17.94 -4.56 0.80
C LYS A 84 18.35 -3.98 -0.55
N TYR A 85 17.42 -3.92 -1.50
CA TYR A 85 17.66 -3.33 -2.82
C TYR A 85 18.02 -1.85 -2.72
N TYR A 86 17.29 -1.10 -1.89
CA TYR A 86 17.53 0.32 -1.66
C TYR A 86 18.89 0.54 -0.97
N ASN A 87 19.14 -0.14 0.15
CA ASN A 87 20.39 0.00 0.92
C ASN A 87 21.63 -0.40 0.10
N LYS A 88 21.50 -1.34 -0.85
CA LYS A 88 22.62 -1.68 -1.77
C LYS A 88 22.97 -0.54 -2.72
N ARG A 89 22.02 0.33 -3.06
CA ARG A 89 22.18 1.41 -4.05
C ARG A 89 22.46 2.75 -3.41
N VAL A 90 22.03 2.96 -2.17
CA VAL A 90 22.36 4.17 -1.43
C VAL A 90 23.83 4.14 -1.07
N LYS A 91 24.58 5.13 -1.58
CA LYS A 91 25.90 5.44 -1.06
C LYS A 91 25.71 6.27 0.19
N HIS A 92 26.22 5.80 1.33
CA HIS A 92 26.27 6.61 2.53
C HIS A 92 27.27 7.75 2.30
N MET A 93 26.75 8.96 2.07
CA MET A 93 27.54 10.18 2.10
C MET A 93 27.56 10.69 3.54
N LEU A 94 28.76 10.84 4.09
CA LEU A 94 28.96 11.61 5.32
C LEU A 94 29.05 13.07 4.92
N PHE A 95 28.21 13.90 5.54
CA PHE A 95 28.23 15.34 5.36
C PHE A 95 29.01 15.95 6.51
N LEU A 96 29.90 16.89 6.21
CA LEU A 96 30.62 17.68 7.20
C LEU A 96 30.18 19.15 7.13
N PRO A 97 30.17 19.88 8.27
CA PRO A 97 30.02 21.33 8.24
C PRO A 97 31.10 21.96 7.34
N GLY A 98 30.67 22.77 6.37
CA GLY A 98 31.54 23.37 5.36
C GLY A 98 31.41 22.75 3.97
N ASP A 99 30.89 21.52 3.85
CA ASP A 99 30.69 20.86 2.56
C ASP A 99 29.64 21.60 1.72
N LEU A 100 29.87 21.62 0.40
CA LEU A 100 28.92 22.16 -0.57
C LEU A 100 28.06 21.04 -1.15
N VAL A 101 26.74 21.20 -1.04
CA VAL A 101 25.75 20.23 -1.52
C VAL A 101 24.69 20.90 -2.37
N LEU A 102 24.19 20.17 -3.36
CA LEU A 102 23.04 20.58 -4.15
C LEU A 102 21.78 20.08 -3.48
N ARG A 103 20.76 20.95 -3.42
CA ARG A 103 19.46 20.60 -2.84
C ARG A 103 18.47 20.31 -3.95
N GLU A 104 17.79 19.17 -3.88
CA GLU A 104 16.72 18.85 -4.82
C GLU A 104 15.49 19.73 -4.55
N VAL A 105 14.90 20.29 -5.61
CA VAL A 105 13.70 21.12 -5.52
C VAL A 105 12.47 20.23 -5.40
N THR A 106 11.95 20.11 -4.18
CA THR A 106 10.73 19.34 -3.91
C THR A 106 9.49 20.04 -4.49
N LEU A 107 8.41 19.29 -4.71
CA LEU A 107 7.15 19.82 -5.24
C LEU A 107 6.58 21.00 -4.43
N SER A 108 6.91 21.08 -3.14
CA SER A 108 6.50 22.17 -2.25
C SER A 108 7.30 23.47 -2.44
N MET A 109 8.48 23.40 -3.08
CA MET A 109 9.36 24.53 -3.35
C MET A 109 9.33 24.99 -4.81
N LYS A 110 8.75 24.19 -5.72
CA LYS A 110 8.54 24.62 -7.10
C LYS A 110 7.50 25.72 -7.14
N GLU A 111 7.87 26.87 -7.70
CA GLU A 111 6.88 27.86 -8.10
C GLU A 111 5.88 27.20 -9.06
N LEU A 112 4.58 27.42 -8.81
CA LEU A 112 3.47 26.79 -9.51
C LEU A 112 3.54 26.93 -11.05
N ASN A 113 4.32 27.90 -11.55
CA ASN A 113 4.41 28.27 -12.97
C ASN A 113 5.61 27.66 -13.72
N VAL A 114 6.49 26.91 -13.05
CA VAL A 114 7.76 26.44 -13.66
C VAL A 114 7.59 25.16 -14.51
N GLY A 115 6.44 24.49 -14.41
CA GLY A 115 6.10 23.35 -15.27
C GLY A 115 7.12 22.20 -15.18
N LYS A 116 7.12 21.33 -16.20
CA LYS A 116 7.98 20.13 -16.25
C LYS A 116 9.46 20.43 -16.57
N LEU A 117 9.79 21.68 -16.93
CA LEU A 117 11.12 22.13 -17.34
C LEU A 117 11.88 22.91 -16.26
N GLY A 118 11.35 22.95 -15.03
CA GLY A 118 12.05 23.57 -13.92
C GLY A 118 13.38 22.94 -13.57
N LEU A 119 14.31 23.79 -13.11
CA LEU A 119 15.54 23.34 -12.47
C LEU A 119 15.19 22.35 -11.36
N THR A 120 15.79 21.16 -11.44
CA THR A 120 15.56 20.06 -10.48
C THR A 120 16.45 20.20 -9.25
N TRP A 121 17.55 20.95 -9.37
CA TRP A 121 18.49 21.25 -8.31
C TRP A 121 18.49 22.76 -8.05
N GLU A 122 18.35 23.15 -6.81
CA GLU A 122 18.69 24.49 -6.33
C GLU A 122 20.21 24.59 -6.15
N GLY A 123 20.72 25.83 -6.13
CA GLY A 123 22.16 26.15 -6.11
C GLY A 123 22.97 25.51 -5.00
N LEU A 124 24.27 25.83 -4.95
CA LEU A 124 25.20 25.27 -3.98
C LEU A 124 24.90 25.77 -2.56
N TYR A 125 24.53 24.84 -1.67
CA TYR A 125 24.34 25.12 -0.24
C TYR A 125 25.56 24.68 0.55
N ARG A 126 25.91 25.46 1.58
CA ARG A 126 26.92 25.07 2.56
C ARG A 126 26.25 24.45 3.78
N ILE A 127 26.73 23.29 4.19
CA ILE A 127 26.25 22.64 5.41
C ILE A 127 26.80 23.40 6.62
N VAL A 128 25.91 23.91 7.48
CA VAL A 128 26.29 24.63 8.71
C VAL A 128 26.32 23.69 9.91
N LYS A 129 25.41 22.71 9.94
CA LYS A 129 25.27 21.77 11.04
C LYS A 129 24.72 20.44 10.53
N VAL A 130 25.25 19.35 11.07
CA VAL A 130 24.72 18.00 10.84
C VAL A 130 24.13 17.51 12.17
N SER A 131 22.84 17.18 12.17
CA SER A 131 22.22 16.51 13.32
C SER A 131 22.44 15.01 13.21
N LYS A 132 22.78 14.36 14.32
CA LYS A 132 22.63 12.92 14.47
C LYS A 132 21.19 12.56 14.81
#